data_AF-A0A847X683-F1
#
_entry.id   AF-A0A847X683-F1
#
_cell.length_a   1.000
_cell.length_b   1.000
_cell.length_c   1.000
_cell.angle_alpha   90.00
_cell.angle_beta   90.00
_cell.angle_gamma   90.00
#
_symmetry.space_group_name_H-M   'P 1'
#
loop_
_entity.id
_entity.type
_entity.pdbx_description
1 polymer ?
#
loop_
_entity_poly.entity_id
_entity_poly.type
_entity_poly.pdbx_seq_one_letter_code
_entity_poly.pdbx_strand_id
1 'polypeptide(L)' 'MKYKNTGFTIESEEYLDDIKSKAYLLKHDYSGAKLLYLENDDENKVFGIGFRTPPENSKGTPHILEHCVLNGSRK' A
#
# COMPACT_ATOMS: atom_id res chain seq x y z
N MET A 1 -6.91 20.61 7.14
CA MET A 1 -6.18 19.33 7.02
C MET A 1 -6.79 18.53 5.88
N LYS A 2 -6.00 18.23 4.84
CA LYS A 2 -6.44 17.80 3.49
C LYS A 2 -7.22 16.45 3.39
N TYR A 3 -7.52 15.75 4.50
CA TYR A 3 -8.04 14.35 4.46
C TYR A 3 -9.16 14.02 5.46
N LYS A 4 -10.01 15.00 5.82
CA LYS A 4 -11.18 14.74 6.69
C LYS A 4 -12.19 13.83 5.94
N ASN A 5 -12.61 12.72 6.55
CA ASN A 5 -13.58 11.71 6.07
C ASN A 5 -13.08 10.59 5.12
N THR A 6 -11.81 10.22 5.14
CA THR A 6 -11.29 9.10 4.30
C THR A 6 -11.29 7.74 5.01
N GLY A 7 -11.52 7.69 6.32
CA GLY A 7 -11.32 6.48 7.14
C GLY A 7 -9.85 6.18 7.43
N PHE A 8 -8.94 7.12 7.13
CA PHE A 8 -7.51 7.02 7.42
C PHE A 8 -7.07 8.14 8.33
N THR A 9 -6.16 7.80 9.24
CA THR A 9 -5.44 8.73 10.10
C THR A 9 -4.00 8.86 9.60
N ILE A 10 -3.49 10.09 9.49
CA ILE A 10 -2.08 10.36 9.17
C ILE A 10 -1.25 10.13 10.43
N GLU A 11 -0.29 9.22 10.37
CA GLU A 11 0.66 8.93 11.45
C GLU A 11 1.92 9.81 11.34
N SER A 12 2.40 10.09 10.13
CA SER A 12 3.53 11.00 9.88
C SER A 12 3.51 11.62 8.49
N GLU A 13 4.17 12.77 8.37
CA GLU A 13 4.42 13.45 7.09
C GLU A 13 5.89 13.89 7.03
N GLU A 14 6.55 13.67 5.90
CA GLU A 14 7.92 14.13 5.66
C GLU A 14 8.14 14.48 4.19
N TYR A 15 9.09 15.38 3.92
CA TYR A 15 9.57 15.62 2.56
C TYR A 15 10.88 14.86 2.35
N LEU A 16 10.94 14.07 1.28
CA LEU A 16 12.09 13.25 0.93
C LEU A 16 12.83 13.90 -0.23
N ASP A 17 13.92 14.62 0.07
CA ASP A 17 14.70 15.38 -0.92
C ASP A 17 15.28 14.49 -2.03
N ASP A 18 15.78 13.30 -1.70
CA ASP A 18 16.42 12.36 -2.63
C ASP A 18 15.50 11.93 -3.80
N ILE A 19 14.20 11.87 -3.54
CA ILE A 19 13.18 11.49 -4.53
C ILE A 19 12.16 12.62 -4.79
N LYS A 20 12.44 13.84 -4.31
CA LYS A 20 11.61 15.05 -4.49
C LYS A 20 10.12 14.82 -4.23
N SER A 21 9.80 14.05 -3.19
CA SER A 21 8.44 13.59 -2.93
C SER A 21 8.01 13.93 -1.50
N LYS A 22 6.75 14.32 -1.32
CA LYS A 22 6.15 14.42 0.01
C LYS A 22 5.54 13.07 0.39
N ALA A 23 6.08 12.46 1.44
CA ALA A 23 5.62 11.19 1.97
C ALA A 23 4.61 11.38 3.09
N TYR A 24 3.55 10.59 3.03
CA TYR A 24 2.53 10.49 4.08
C TYR A 24 2.43 9.03 4.50
N LEU A 25 2.61 8.77 5.79
CA LEU A 25 2.30 7.47 6.38
C LEU A 25 0.90 7.55 6.99
N LEU A 26 -0.02 6.73 6.49
CA LEU A 26 -1.39 6.67 6.94
C LEU A 26 -1.74 5.28 7.47
N LYS A 27 -2.72 5.25 8.37
CA LYS A 27 -3.31 4.03 8.91
C LYS A 27 -4.82 4.04 8.70
N HIS A 28 -5.36 2.95 8.15
CA HIS A 28 -6.80 2.76 8.01
C HIS A 28 -7.42 2.52 9.39
N ASP A 29 -8.40 3.34 9.77
CA ASP A 29 -8.96 3.38 11.12
C ASP A 29 -9.63 2.05 11.52
N TYR A 30 -10.27 1.38 10.55
CA TYR A 30 -10.99 0.13 10.81
C TYR A 30 -10.08 -1.11 10.75
N SER A 31 -9.36 -1.31 9.65
CA SER A 31 -8.57 -2.53 9.45
C SER A 31 -7.15 -2.48 10.06
N GLY A 32 -6.66 -1.29 10.38
CA GLY A 32 -5.26 -1.08 10.77
C GLY A 32 -4.24 -1.19 9.63
N ALA A 33 -4.67 -1.38 8.38
CA ALA A 33 -3.79 -1.40 7.22
C ALA A 33 -2.97 -0.10 7.12
N LYS A 34 -1.71 -0.24 6.72
CA LYS A 34 -0.79 0.89 6.52
C LYS A 34 -0.77 1.27 5.05
N LEU A 35 -0.75 2.58 4.79
CA LEU A 35 -0.63 3.17 3.47
C LEU A 35 0.53 4.16 3.48
N LEU A 36 1.48 3.98 2.57
CA LEU A 36 2.49 4.98 2.24
C LEU A 36 2.05 5.68 0.95
N TYR A 37 1.81 6.98 1.03
CA TYR A 37 1.47 7.81 -0.13
C TYR A 37 2.61 8.77 -0.43
N LEU A 38 3.08 8.76 -1.68
CA LEU A 38 4.12 9.66 -2.18
C LEU A 38 3.49 10.63 -3.16
N GLU A 39 3.48 11.92 -2.81
CA GLU A 39 2.99 13.02 -3.64
C GLU A 39 4.19 13.68 -4.33
N ASN A 40 4.19 13.69 -5.67
CA ASN A 40 5.17 14.37 -6.52
C ASN A 40 4.54 14.76 -7.88
N ASP A 41 5.34 15.35 -8.76
CA ASP A 41 4.89 15.87 -10.07
C ASP A 41 4.95 14.83 -11.22
N ASP A 42 5.16 13.53 -10.94
CA ASP A 42 5.14 12.49 -11.97
C ASP A 42 3.70 12.17 -12.42
N GLU A 43 3.45 12.20 -13.72
CA GLU A 43 2.14 11.86 -14.29
C GLU A 43 1.85 10.35 -14.22
N ASN A 44 2.89 9.51 -14.11
CA ASN A 44 2.76 8.06 -14.02
C ASN A 44 2.41 7.63 -12.60
N LYS A 45 1.14 7.34 -12.38
CA LYS A 45 0.65 6.85 -11.10
C LYS A 45 0.89 5.36 -10.98
N VAL A 46 1.49 4.94 -9.87
CA VAL A 46 1.69 3.54 -9.51
C VAL A 46 1.06 3.28 -8.14
N PHE A 47 0.48 2.10 -7.97
CA PHE A 47 0.10 1.60 -6.66
C PHE A 47 0.63 0.18 -6.49
N GLY A 48 0.92 -0.18 -5.24
CA GLY A 48 1.31 -1.52 -4.85
C GLY A 48 0.61 -1.90 -3.55
N ILE A 49 0.36 -3.19 -3.39
CA ILE A 49 -0.15 -3.76 -2.14
C ILE A 49 0.71 -4.97 -1.76
N GLY A 50 1.10 -5.04 -0.49
CA GLY A 50 1.93 -6.11 0.03
C GLY A 50 1.20 -6.87 1.15
N PHE A 51 1.26 -8.19 1.08
CA PHE A 51 0.80 -9.08 2.15
C PHE A 51 2.00 -9.83 2.73
N ARG A 52 2.02 -10.05 4.05
CA ARG A 52 3.06 -10.84 4.70
C ARG A 52 2.81 -12.34 4.43
N THR A 53 3.63 -12.96 3.59
CA THR A 53 3.44 -14.35 3.11
C THR A 53 4.67 -15.25 3.35
N PRO A 54 5.10 -15.46 4.62
CA PRO A 54 6.21 -16.35 4.91
C PRO A 54 5.88 -17.79 4.49
N PRO A 55 6.67 -18.44 3.62
CA PRO A 55 6.39 -19.80 3.20
C PRO A 55 6.73 -20.79 4.32
N GLU A 56 5.82 -21.74 4.58
CA GLU A 56 6.07 -22.82 5.55
C GLU A 56 6.93 -23.96 4.97
N ASN A 57 7.06 -24.02 3.64
CA ASN A 57 7.79 -25.05 2.90
C ASN A 57 8.07 -24.61 1.45
N SER A 58 8.82 -25.43 0.70
CA SER A 58 9.22 -25.15 -0.70
C SER A 58 8.17 -25.50 -1.77
N LYS A 59 6.89 -25.66 -1.41
CA LYS A 59 5.83 -25.96 -2.40
C LYS A 59 5.40 -24.75 -3.22
N GLY A 60 5.87 -23.54 -2.89
CA GLY A 60 5.57 -22.33 -3.65
C GLY A 60 4.15 -21.80 -3.47
N THR A 61 3.44 -22.19 -2.39
CA THR A 61 2.03 -21.80 -2.16
C THR A 61 1.77 -20.30 -2.29
N PRO A 62 2.59 -19.37 -1.74
CA PRO A 62 2.37 -17.94 -1.93
C PRO A 62 2.44 -17.48 -3.39
N HIS A 63 3.37 -18.04 -4.16
CA HIS A 63 3.52 -17.72 -5.59
C HIS A 63 2.35 -18.27 -6.39
N ILE A 64 1.92 -19.51 -6.15
CA ILE A 64 0.72 -20.06 -6.80
C ILE A 64 -0.50 -19.18 -6.48
N LEU A 65 -0.66 -18.75 -5.23
CA LEU A 65 -1.75 -17.87 -4.81
C LEU A 65 -1.73 -16.52 -5.54
N GLU A 66 -0.57 -15.89 -5.71
CA GLU A 66 -0.39 -14.66 -6.48
C GLU A 66 -1.00 -14.78 -7.89
N HIS A 67 -0.73 -15.88 -8.60
CA HIS A 67 -1.35 -16.13 -9.91
C HIS A 67 -2.85 -16.35 -9.78
N CYS A 68 -3.29 -17.18 -8.83
CA CYS A 68 -4.70 -17.53 -8.68
C CYS A 68 -5.58 -16.31 -8.38
N VAL A 69 -5.14 -15.34 -7.57
CA VAL A 69 -5.96 -14.16 -7.23
C VAL A 69 -6.18 -13.21 -8.42
N LEU A 70 -5.39 -13.32 -9.48
CA LEU A 70 -5.58 -12.56 -10.72
C LEU A 70 -6.57 -13.21 -11.70
N ASN A 71 -7.06 -14.42 -11.40
CA ASN A 71 -7.97 -15.19 -12.26
C ASN A 71 -9.47 -14.99 -11.92
N GLY A 72 -9.83 -13.89 -11.25
CA GLY A 72 -11.21 -13.49 -10.99
C GLY A 72 -11.53 -13.24 -9.52
N SER A 73 -12.54 -12.41 -9.27
CA SER A 73 -12.98 -12.07 -7.92
C SER A 73 -14.50 -11.87 -7.85
N ARG A 74 -15.07 -12.06 -6.64
CA ARG A 74 -16.39 -11.51 -6.33
C ARG A 74 -16.21 -10.00 -6.17
N LYS A 75 -16.99 -9.22 -6.91
CA LYS A 75 -17.06 -7.76 -6.78
C LYS A 75 -18.04 -7.37 -5.69
#